data_AF-A0A7H8S4G5-F1
#
_entry.id   AF-A0A7H8S4G5-F1
#
_cell.length_a   1.000
_cell.length_b   1.000
_cell.length_c   1.000
_cell.angle_alpha   90.00
_cell.angle_beta   90.00
_cell.angle_gamma   90.00
#
_symmetry.space_group_name_H-M   'P 1'
#
loop_
_entity.id
_entity.type
_entity.pdbx_description
1 polymer ?
#
loop_
_entity_poly.entity_id
_entity_poly.type
_entity_poly.pdbx_seq_one_letter_code
_entity_poly.pdbx_strand_id
1 'polypeptide(L)'
;MSAVTELQEQELQSHEEAVQLANEINRLEAALKQMKDDLKTYVKTHGRVDTGDEVWDFYQSVSWKFDRNHLKELAGEMAMEGIDPWEMLTISKATLNKLGWEEQRLSQLGTKKVTQRFTSRKN
;
A
#
# COMPACT_ATOMS: atom_id res chain seq x y z
N MET A 1 -31.13 -5.09 -5.60
CA MET A 1 -31.20 -3.61 -5.53
C MET A 1 -30.07 -3.16 -4.61
N SER A 2 -28.92 -2.83 -5.19
CA SER A 2 -27.77 -2.36 -4.43
C SER A 2 -27.92 -0.86 -4.21
N ALA A 3 -28.08 -0.45 -2.96
CA ALA A 3 -28.04 0.94 -2.58
C ALA A 3 -26.58 1.41 -2.72
N VAL A 4 -26.23 1.89 -3.92
CA VAL A 4 -25.05 2.72 -4.08
C VAL A 4 -25.40 4.02 -3.37
N THR A 5 -24.88 4.21 -2.16
CA THR A 5 -24.97 5.47 -1.45
C THR A 5 -24.29 6.51 -2.33
N GLU A 6 -25.09 7.35 -3.00
CA GLU A 6 -24.58 8.51 -3.74
C GLU A 6 -23.87 9.42 -2.75
N LEU A 7 -22.54 9.38 -2.73
CA LEU A 7 -21.73 10.35 -2.02
C LEU A 7 -21.82 11.65 -2.81
N GLN A 8 -22.66 12.58 -2.36
CA GLN A 8 -22.74 13.91 -2.93
C GLN A 8 -21.38 14.61 -2.78
N GLU A 9 -20.85 15.19 -3.87
CA GLU A 9 -19.69 16.07 -3.82
C GLU A 9 -20.03 17.31 -2.99
N GLN A 10 -19.58 17.33 -1.73
CA GLN A 10 -19.66 18.51 -0.88
C GLN A 10 -18.35 19.29 -1.00
N GLU A 11 -18.41 20.51 -1.54
CA GLU A 11 -17.31 21.46 -1.43
C GLU A 11 -17.20 21.94 0.03
N LEU A 12 -16.03 21.74 0.65
CA LEU A 12 -15.75 22.20 2.00
C LEU A 12 -15.59 23.73 2.03
N GLN A 13 -16.44 24.41 2.78
CA GLN A 13 -16.47 25.88 2.88
C GLN A 13 -15.79 26.40 4.16
N SER A 14 -15.54 25.54 5.16
CA SER A 14 -14.89 25.93 6.40
C SER A 14 -13.95 24.87 7.00
N HIS A 15 -13.05 25.30 7.90
CA HIS A 15 -12.17 24.39 8.63
C HIS A 15 -12.95 23.43 9.53
N GLU A 16 -14.04 23.90 10.14
CA GLU A 16 -14.90 23.07 11.01
C GLU A 16 -15.56 21.95 10.20
N GLU A 17 -16.06 22.24 9.00
CA GLU A 17 -16.59 21.23 8.07
C GLU A 17 -15.49 20.22 7.67
N ALA A 18 -14.26 20.67 7.42
CA ALA A 18 -13.16 19.78 7.11
C ALA A 18 -12.80 18.85 8.28
N VAL A 19 -12.88 19.35 9.52
CA VAL A 19 -12.68 18.55 10.74
C VAL A 19 -13.78 17.51 10.89
N GLN A 20 -15.04 17.89 10.67
CA GLN A 20 -16.18 16.98 10.71
C GLN A 20 -16.05 15.88 9.65
N LEU A 21 -15.69 16.24 8.41
CA LEU A 21 -15.44 15.26 7.35
C LEU A 21 -14.30 14.31 7.71
N ALA A 22 -13.18 14.82 8.25
CA ALA A 22 -12.06 13.97 8.65
C ALA A 22 -12.44 12.96 9.75
N ASN A 23 -13.25 13.38 10.73
CA ASN A 23 -13.76 12.50 11.76
C ASN A 23 -14.73 11.45 11.20
N GLU A 24 -15.57 11.85 10.23
CA GLU A 24 -16.48 10.93 9.55
C GLU A 24 -15.73 9.88 8.74
N ILE A 25 -14.68 10.27 8.00
CA ILE A 25 -13.79 9.34 7.31
C ILE A 25 -13.21 8.33 8.30
N ASN A 26 -12.67 8.79 9.44
CA ASN A 26 -12.11 7.89 10.45
C ASN A 26 -13.16 6.91 11.00
N ARG A 27 -14.41 7.36 11.19
CA ARG A 27 -15.52 6.51 11.64
C ARG A 27 -15.88 5.45 10.61
N LEU A 28 -16.01 5.84 9.34
CA LEU A 28 -16.34 4.94 8.23
C LEU A 28 -15.23 3.91 8.00
N GLU A 29 -13.96 4.31 8.09
CA GLU A 29 -12.82 3.39 7.99
C GLU A 29 -12.83 2.34 9.12
N ALA A 30 -13.16 2.75 10.35
CA ALA A 30 -13.30 1.83 11.47
C ALA A 30 -14.45 0.84 11.27
N ALA A 31 -15.61 1.32 10.82
CA ALA A 31 -16.77 0.48 10.50
C ALA A 31 -16.46 -0.51 9.37
N LEU A 32 -15.84 -0.04 8.28
CA LEU A 32 -15.42 -0.86 7.15
C LEU A 32 -14.47 -1.98 7.59
N LYS A 33 -13.52 -1.66 8.47
CA LYS A 33 -12.60 -2.66 9.02
C LYS A 33 -13.35 -3.76 9.76
N GLN A 34 -14.29 -3.40 10.65
CA GLN A 34 -15.08 -4.37 11.40
C GLN A 34 -15.92 -5.25 10.46
N MET A 35 -16.62 -4.65 9.50
CA MET A 35 -17.44 -5.38 8.52
C MET A 35 -16.60 -6.37 7.69
N LYS A 36 -15.38 -5.99 7.29
CA LYS A 36 -14.45 -6.89 6.60
C LYS A 36 -14.02 -8.07 7.47
N ASP A 37 -13.81 -7.86 8.76
CA ASP A 37 -13.42 -8.93 9.68
C ASP A 37 -14.57 -9.91 9.93
N ASP A 38 -15.82 -9.42 10.01
CA ASP A 38 -17.02 -10.25 10.10
C ASP A 38 -17.21 -11.08 8.81
N LEU A 39 -17.10 -10.45 7.63
CA LEU A 39 -17.20 -11.15 6.34
C LEU A 39 -16.09 -12.20 6.17
N LYS A 40 -14.85 -11.89 6.54
CA LYS A 40 -13.74 -12.88 6.54
C LYS A 40 -14.08 -14.08 7.42
N THR A 41 -14.67 -13.85 8.59
CA THR A 41 -15.03 -14.92 9.54
C THR A 41 -16.11 -15.83 8.96
N TYR A 42 -17.11 -15.24 8.29
CA TYR A 42 -18.11 -15.98 7.54
C TYR A 42 -17.49 -16.79 6.39
N VAL A 43 -16.66 -16.16 5.55
CA VAL A 43 -16.03 -16.83 4.39
C VAL A 43 -15.13 -18.00 4.81
N LYS A 44 -14.42 -17.89 5.94
CA LYS A 44 -13.62 -18.99 6.50
C LYS A 44 -14.44 -20.26 6.79
N THR A 45 -15.72 -20.10 7.10
CA THR A 45 -16.58 -21.19 7.58
C THR A 45 -17.57 -21.67 6.51
N HIS A 46 -18.02 -20.77 5.63
CA HIS A 46 -19.08 -21.05 4.65
C HIS A 46 -18.56 -21.05 3.20
N GLY A 47 -17.31 -20.65 2.98
CA GLY A 47 -16.73 -20.49 1.65
C GLY A 47 -17.00 -19.11 1.05
N ARG A 48 -16.60 -18.94 -0.22
CA ARG A 48 -16.65 -17.66 -0.93
C ARG A 48 -18.05 -17.05 -0.99
N VAL A 49 -18.11 -15.73 -0.99
CA VAL A 49 -19.35 -14.95 -1.19
C VAL A 49 -19.25 -14.20 -2.52
N ASP A 50 -20.29 -14.30 -3.34
CA ASP A 50 -20.39 -13.64 -4.63
C ASP A 50 -21.52 -12.60 -4.60
N THR A 51 -21.19 -11.33 -4.87
CA THR A 51 -22.16 -10.22 -4.87
C THR A 51 -22.72 -9.92 -6.26
N GLY A 52 -22.27 -10.65 -7.30
CA GLY A 52 -22.52 -10.35 -8.71
C GLY A 52 -21.46 -9.44 -9.33
N ASP A 53 -20.92 -8.50 -8.56
CA ASP A 53 -19.86 -7.58 -8.99
C ASP A 53 -18.47 -8.04 -8.52
N GLU A 54 -18.39 -8.64 -7.33
CA GLU A 54 -17.15 -9.03 -6.68
C GLU A 54 -17.27 -10.38 -5.97
N VAL A 55 -16.19 -11.16 -5.99
CA VAL A 55 -16.09 -12.42 -5.24
C VAL A 55 -15.12 -12.25 -4.06
N TRP A 56 -15.67 -12.43 -2.86
CA TRP A 56 -14.96 -12.35 -1.60
C TRP A 56 -14.51 -13.74 -1.17
N ASP A 57 -13.21 -14.00 -1.30
CA ASP A 57 -12.59 -15.30 -0.99
C ASP A 57 -11.15 -15.12 -0.47
N PHE A 58 -10.54 -16.21 0.01
CA PHE A 58 -9.13 -16.30 0.33
C PHE A 58 -8.32 -16.68 -0.91
N TYR A 59 -7.58 -15.71 -1.44
CA TYR A 59 -6.64 -15.94 -2.52
C TYR A 59 -5.22 -16.13 -1.98
N GLN A 60 -4.48 -17.07 -2.54
CA GLN A 60 -3.08 -17.27 -2.21
C GLN A 60 -2.26 -16.12 -2.80
N SER A 61 -1.51 -15.41 -1.95
CA SER A 61 -0.46 -14.49 -2.38
C SER A 61 0.89 -15.17 -2.20
N VAL A 62 1.64 -15.32 -3.29
CA VAL A 62 2.98 -15.91 -3.29
C VAL A 62 4.02 -14.81 -3.43
N SER A 63 4.92 -14.72 -2.46
CA SER A 63 6.05 -13.79 -2.51
C SER A 63 7.35 -14.55 -2.28
N TRP A 64 8.39 -14.23 -3.05
CA TRP A 64 9.72 -14.81 -2.90
C TRP A 64 10.62 -13.85 -2.11
N LYS A 65 11.39 -14.41 -1.17
CA LYS A 65 12.40 -13.67 -0.42
C LYS A 65 13.75 -14.34 -0.64
N PHE A 66 14.70 -13.55 -1.11
CA PHE A 66 16.06 -13.98 -1.36
C PHE A 66 16.98 -13.47 -0.26
N ASP A 67 17.96 -14.28 0.15
CA ASP A 67 19.06 -13.80 0.99
C ASP A 67 20.13 -13.10 0.14
N ARG A 68 21.20 -12.64 0.80
CA ARG A 68 22.28 -11.90 0.14
C ARG A 68 22.98 -12.69 -0.97
N ASN A 69 23.17 -14.00 -0.81
CA ASN A 69 23.90 -14.80 -1.79
C ASN A 69 23.01 -15.08 -2.99
N HIS A 70 21.79 -15.53 -2.74
CA HIS A 70 20.82 -15.80 -3.81
C HIS A 70 20.41 -14.53 -4.58
N LEU A 71 20.42 -13.34 -3.95
CA LEU A 71 20.22 -12.07 -4.68
C LEU A 71 21.35 -11.77 -5.68
N LYS A 72 22.59 -12.11 -5.34
CA LYS A 72 23.72 -11.92 -6.25
C LYS A 72 23.67 -12.91 -7.41
N GLU A 73 23.32 -14.15 -7.11
CA GLU A 73 23.11 -15.20 -8.12
C GLU A 73 21.99 -14.79 -9.08
N LEU A 74 20.84 -14.36 -8.55
CA LEU A 74 19.72 -13.86 -9.34
C LEU A 74 20.14 -12.68 -10.25
N ALA A 75 20.89 -11.70 -9.72
CA ALA A 75 21.39 -10.60 -10.53
C ALA A 75 22.34 -11.06 -11.65
N GLY A 76 23.14 -12.09 -11.38
CA GLY A 76 24.00 -12.73 -12.38
C GLY A 76 23.20 -13.44 -13.47
N GLU A 77 22.18 -14.20 -13.09
CA GLU A 77 21.26 -14.87 -14.02
C GLU A 77 20.53 -13.86 -14.91
N MET A 78 19.98 -12.78 -14.34
CA MET A 78 19.36 -11.69 -15.09
C MET A 78 20.31 -11.12 -16.15
N ALA A 79 21.56 -10.81 -15.76
CA ALA A 79 22.55 -10.27 -16.67
C ALA A 79 22.91 -11.25 -17.80
N MET A 80 22.98 -12.56 -17.52
CA MET A 80 23.20 -13.59 -18.54
C MET A 80 22.03 -13.70 -19.53
N GLU A 81 20.81 -13.42 -19.07
CA GLU A 81 19.60 -13.36 -19.92
C GLU A 81 19.45 -12.02 -20.68
N GLY A 82 20.39 -11.09 -20.52
CA GLY A 82 20.35 -9.77 -21.16
C GLY A 82 19.43 -8.77 -20.47
N ILE A 83 18.99 -9.05 -19.25
CA ILE A 83 18.19 -8.16 -18.41
C ILE A 83 19.14 -7.39 -17.48
N ASP A 84 19.10 -6.06 -17.49
CA ASP A 84 19.90 -5.27 -16.53
C ASP A 84 19.29 -5.39 -15.11
N PRO A 85 19.96 -6.08 -14.17
CA PRO A 85 19.43 -6.21 -12.81
C PRO A 85 19.31 -4.87 -12.10
N TRP A 86 20.08 -3.84 -12.47
CA TRP A 86 20.12 -2.56 -11.78
C TRP A 86 18.93 -1.65 -12.13
N GLU A 87 18.20 -1.93 -13.21
CA GLU A 87 16.92 -1.27 -13.49
C GLU A 87 15.80 -1.79 -12.57
N MET A 88 15.92 -3.03 -12.10
CA MET A 88 14.92 -3.70 -11.27
C MET A 88 15.23 -3.60 -9.78
N LEU A 89 16.51 -3.66 -9.42
CA LEU A 89 16.99 -3.60 -8.05
C LEU A 89 17.02 -2.15 -7.57
N THR A 90 16.21 -1.84 -6.56
CA THR A 90 16.20 -0.53 -5.92
C THR A 90 16.49 -0.63 -4.42
N ILE A 91 17.19 0.38 -3.89
CA ILE A 91 17.40 0.49 -2.45
C ILE A 91 16.21 1.25 -1.86
N SER A 92 15.42 0.58 -1.03
CA SER A 92 14.31 1.24 -0.33
C SER A 92 14.81 2.36 0.59
N LYS A 93 13.97 3.39 0.82
CA LYS A 93 14.27 4.47 1.79
C LYS A 93 14.64 3.91 3.17
N ALA A 94 13.95 2.86 3.63
CA ALA A 94 14.22 2.25 4.92
C ALA A 94 15.63 1.64 5.00
N THR A 95 16.08 0.98 3.92
CA THR A 95 17.45 0.45 3.83
C THR A 95 18.47 1.57 3.70
N LEU A 96 18.18 2.60 2.90
CA LEU A 96 19.05 3.76 2.71
C LEU A 96 19.30 4.49 4.04
N ASN A 97 18.26 4.70 4.85
CA ASN A 97 18.36 5.34 6.16
C ASN A 97 19.28 4.58 7.13
N LYS A 98 19.38 3.24 7.02
CA LYS A 98 20.27 2.43 7.88
C LYS A 98 21.75 2.67 7.60
N LEU A 99 22.09 3.23 6.44
CA LEU A 99 23.48 3.59 6.11
C LEU A 99 23.97 4.80 6.92
N GLY A 100 23.06 5.59 7.51
CA GLY A 100 23.41 6.78 8.29
C GLY A 100 24.07 7.88 7.48
N TRP A 101 23.90 7.89 6.15
CA TRP A 101 24.51 8.89 5.29
C TRP A 101 23.75 10.20 5.31
N GLU A 102 24.49 11.30 5.30
CA GLU A 102 23.93 12.64 5.22
C GLU A 102 23.29 12.91 3.85
N GLU A 103 22.34 13.84 3.83
CA GLU A 103 21.60 14.21 2.62
C GLU A 103 22.54 14.71 1.50
N GLN A 104 23.60 15.44 1.85
CA GLN A 104 24.59 15.92 0.88
C GLN A 104 25.31 14.78 0.16
N ARG A 105 25.55 13.65 0.83
CA ARG A 105 26.18 12.47 0.21
C ARG A 105 25.21 11.76 -0.71
N LEU A 106 23.94 11.66 -0.32
CA LEU A 106 22.91 11.02 -1.12
C LEU A 106 22.60 11.79 -2.40
N SER A 107 22.61 13.12 -2.35
CA SER A 107 22.35 13.97 -3.51
C SER A 107 23.45 13.92 -4.58
N GLN A 108 24.67 13.50 -4.23
CA GLN A 108 25.75 13.26 -5.20
C GLN A 108 25.57 11.94 -5.97
N LEU A 109 24.82 10.98 -5.42
CA LEU A 109 24.69 9.62 -5.95
C LEU A 109 23.32 9.33 -6.56
N GLY A 110 22.33 10.20 -6.34
CA GLY A 110 20.97 9.96 -6.81
C GLY A 110 20.14 11.23 -6.90
N THR A 111 18.93 11.08 -7.46
CA THR A 111 17.98 12.19 -7.62
C THR A 111 16.94 12.17 -6.51
N LYS A 112 16.81 13.26 -5.76
CA LYS A 112 15.79 13.39 -4.72
C LYS A 112 14.42 13.60 -5.36
N LYS A 113 13.50 12.65 -5.15
CA LYS A 113 12.08 12.79 -5.49
C LYS A 113 11.26 13.08 -4.22
N VAL A 114 10.53 14.19 -4.21
CA VAL A 114 9.61 14.55 -3.12
C VAL A 114 8.18 14.40 -3.60
N THR A 115 7.40 13.59 -2.90
CA THR A 115 5.96 13.41 -3.17
C THR A 115 5.19 13.78 -1.91
N GLN A 116 4.14 14.59 -2.06
CA GLN A 116 3.19 14.85 -0.98
C GLN A 116 2.15 13.72 -0.97
N ARG A 117 1.93 13.12 0.20
CA ARG A 117 0.88 12.10 0.40
C ARG A 117 -0.14 12.66 1.37
N PHE A 118 -1.41 12.72 0.95
CA PHE A 118 -2.53 12.94 1.83
C PHE A 118 -2.82 11.66 2.63
N THR A 119 -2.75 11.71 3.95
CA THR A 119 -2.99 10.58 4.86
C THR A 119 -3.26 11.12 6.26
N SER A 120 -4.15 10.48 7.00
CA SER A 120 -4.26 10.72 8.44
C SER A 120 -3.05 10.11 9.15
N ARG A 121 -2.58 10.74 10.24
CA ARG A 121 -1.56 10.21 11.15
C ARG A 121 -1.97 10.52 12.58
N LYS A 122 -1.73 9.59 13.49
CA LYS A 122 -1.84 9.88 14.92
C LYS A 122 -0.67 10.76 15.34
N ASN A 123 -0.95 11.85 16.04
CA ASN A 123 0.05 12.67 16.72
C ASN A 123 0.60 11.92 17.95
#